data_AF-A0A7M3YDV6-F1
#
_entry.id   AF-A0A7M3YDV6-F1
#
_cell.length_a   1.000
_cell.length_b   1.000
_cell.length_c   1.000
_cell.angle_alpha   90.00
_cell.angle_beta   90.00
_cell.angle_gamma   90.00
#
_symmetry.space_group_name_H-M   'P 1'
#
loop_
_entity.id
_entity.type
_entity.pdbx_description
1 polymer ?
#
loop_
_entity_poly.entity_id
_entity_poly.type
_entity_poly.pdbx_seq_one_letter_code
_entity_poly.pdbx_strand_id
1 'polypeptide(L)' 'MRFIRAIVIGLLSIFPGTIIGYLGWLATGSSENNYSLSVVFFCNIIPLGSVFLGFMWAWANGAEYGVDYRG' A
#
# COMPACT_ATOMS: atom_id res chain seq x y z
N MET A 1 10.14 -18.28 -4.07
CA MET A 1 8.80 -18.20 -3.42
C MET A 1 8.17 -16.84 -3.69
N ARG A 2 7.22 -16.76 -4.64
CA ARG A 2 6.66 -15.51 -5.16
C ARG A 2 5.61 -14.88 -4.23
N PHE A 3 4.78 -15.70 -3.58
CA PHE A 3 3.60 -15.24 -2.82
C PHE A 3 3.95 -14.60 -1.47
N ILE A 4 4.70 -15.29 -0.60
CA ILE A 4 5.09 -14.78 0.71
C ILE A 4 5.80 -13.43 0.58
N ARG A 5 6.73 -13.30 -0.38
CA ARG A 5 7.43 -12.03 -0.63
C ARG A 5 6.48 -10.91 -1.06
N ALA A 6 5.53 -11.22 -1.96
CA ALA A 6 4.54 -10.24 -2.40
C ALA A 6 3.63 -9.78 -1.26
N ILE A 7 3.22 -10.70 -0.36
CA ILE A 7 2.49 -10.35 0.87
C ILE A 7 3.31 -9.42 1.74
N VAL A 8 4.57 -9.76 2.03
CA VAL A 8 5.42 -8.94 2.90
C VAL A 8 5.59 -7.54 2.32
N ILE A 9 5.87 -7.42 1.02
CA ILE A 9 5.99 -6.11 0.36
C ILE A 9 4.67 -5.34 0.37
N GLY A 10 3.54 -6.01 0.11
CA GLY A 10 2.22 -5.40 0.18
C GLY A 10 1.88 -4.91 1.60
N LEU A 11 2.19 -5.67 2.65
CA LEU A 11 1.96 -5.20 4.01
C LEU A 11 2.87 -4.01 4.37
N LEU A 12 4.13 -4.04 3.94
CA LEU A 12 5.08 -2.94 4.17
C LEU A 12 4.72 -1.68 3.39
N SER A 13 3.98 -1.76 2.29
CA SER A 13 3.53 -0.57 1.56
C SER A 13 2.42 0.21 2.29
N ILE A 14 1.93 -0.28 3.44
CA ILE A 14 1.09 0.52 4.33
C ILE A 14 1.85 1.76 4.85
N PHE A 15 3.15 1.66 5.15
CA PHE A 15 3.94 2.77 5.68
C PHE A 15 4.00 3.97 4.72
N PRO A 16 4.47 3.83 3.47
CA PRO A 16 4.43 4.95 2.53
C PRO A 16 2.98 5.41 2.25
N GLY A 17 2.00 4.50 2.22
CA GLY A 17 0.58 4.87 2.09
C GLY A 17 0.07 5.75 3.22
N THR A 18 0.41 5.43 4.47
CA THR A 18 0.04 6.22 5.65
C THR A 18 0.70 7.59 5.66
N ILE A 19 1.93 7.72 5.15
CA ILE A 19 2.59 9.02 5.01
C ILE A 19 1.85 9.89 4.00
N ILE A 20 1.53 9.35 2.82
CA ILE A 20 0.77 10.05 1.78
C ILE A 20 -0.63 10.42 2.30
N GLY A 21 -1.29 9.49 2.98
CA GLY A 21 -2.58 9.71 3.64
C GLY A 21 -2.53 10.86 4.64
N TYR A 22 -1.56 10.83 5.55
CA TYR A 22 -1.39 11.89 6.55
C TYR A 22 -1.16 13.27 5.92
N LEU A 23 -0.28 13.35 4.91
CA LEU A 23 -0.04 14.61 4.20
C LEU A 23 -1.29 15.13 3.48
N GLY A 24 -2.08 14.23 2.87
CA GLY A 24 -3.32 14.61 2.19
C GLY A 24 -4.43 15.05 3.16
N TRP A 25 -4.53 14.40 4.33
CA TRP A 25 -5.45 14.83 5.40
C TRP A 25 -5.09 16.22 5.93
N LEU A 26 -3.80 16.48 6.20
CA LEU A 26 -3.32 17.82 6.58
C LEU A 26 -3.63 18.87 5.51
N ALA A 27 -3.37 18.55 4.23
CA ALA A 27 -3.61 19.45 3.12
C ALA A 27 -5.10 19.79 2.91
N THR A 28 -6.01 18.94 3.38
CA THR A 28 -7.46 19.10 3.23
C THR A 28 -8.14 19.66 4.49
N GLY A 29 -7.34 20.23 5.40
CA GLY A 29 -7.85 20.97 6.56
C GLY A 29 -7.93 20.15 7.84
N SER A 30 -7.33 18.95 7.88
CA SER A 30 -7.13 18.17 9.10
C SER A 30 -8.43 17.95 9.89
N SER A 31 -9.49 17.56 9.20
CA SER A 31 -10.81 17.42 9.83
C SER A 31 -10.80 16.35 10.92
N GLU A 32 -11.28 16.70 12.11
CA GLU A 32 -11.49 15.79 13.25
C GLU A 32 -12.77 14.95 13.12
N ASN A 33 -13.60 15.21 12.11
CA ASN A 33 -14.79 14.41 11.85
C ASN A 33 -14.43 13.14 11.08
N ASN A 34 -14.52 11.99 11.76
CA ASN A 34 -14.20 10.65 11.21
C ASN A 34 -15.05 10.25 10.00
N TYR A 35 -16.22 10.88 9.79
CA TYR A 35 -17.09 10.63 8.63
C TYR A 35 -16.85 11.62 7.49
N SER A 36 -15.97 12.60 7.65
CA SER A 36 -15.64 13.52 6.57
C SER A 36 -15.01 12.77 5.39
N LEU A 37 -15.34 13.20 4.17
CA LEU A 37 -14.82 12.56 2.95
C LEU A 37 -13.28 12.57 2.92
N SER A 38 -12.67 13.65 3.42
CA SER A 38 -11.21 13.77 3.55
C SER A 38 -10.64 12.65 4.42
N VAL A 39 -11.16 12.45 5.64
CA VAL A 39 -10.66 11.41 6.57
C VAL A 39 -10.90 10.01 6.01
N VAL A 40 -12.09 9.75 5.46
CA VAL A 40 -12.39 8.44 4.88
C VAL A 40 -11.42 8.12 3.74
N PHE A 41 -11.14 9.09 2.86
CA PHE A 41 -10.26 8.86 1.73
C PHE A 41 -8.78 8.76 2.15
N PHE A 42 -8.26 9.77 2.83
CA PHE A 42 -6.84 9.88 3.12
C PHE A 42 -6.37 9.00 4.27
N CYS A 43 -7.21 8.76 5.28
CA CYS A 43 -6.83 7.95 6.44
C CYS A 43 -7.18 6.47 6.29
N ASN A 44 -8.04 6.09 5.33
CA ASN A 44 -8.46 4.70 5.14
C ASN A 44 -8.19 4.19 3.72
N ILE A 45 -8.80 4.81 2.70
CA ILE A 45 -8.71 4.31 1.32
C ILE A 45 -7.28 4.35 0.80
N ILE A 46 -6.55 5.44 1.04
CA ILE A 46 -5.16 5.59 0.58
C ILE A 46 -4.21 4.58 1.27
N PRO A 47 -4.18 4.44 2.61
CA PRO A 47 -3.33 3.47 3.29
C PRO A 47 -3.69 2.00 2.97
N LEU A 48 -4.97 1.66 2.87
CA LEU A 48 -5.39 0.30 2.52
C LEU A 48 -5.16 0.01 1.03
N GLY A 49 -5.39 1.00 0.17
CA GLY A 49 -5.14 0.92 -1.25
C GLY A 49 -3.66 0.75 -1.58
N SER A 50 -2.76 1.37 -0.80
CA SER A 50 -1.32 1.21 -0.99
C SER A 50 -0.86 -0.22 -0.71
N VAL A 51 -1.50 -0.94 0.22
CA VAL A 51 -1.23 -2.36 0.48
C VAL A 51 -1.55 -3.21 -0.76
N PHE A 52 -2.72 -2.98 -1.35
CA PHE A 52 -3.14 -3.68 -2.56
C PHE A 52 -2.22 -3.35 -3.74
N LEU A 53 -1.89 -2.07 -3.95
CA LEU A 53 -0.97 -1.64 -5.02
C LEU A 53 0.45 -2.20 -4.82
N GLY A 54 0.96 -2.21 -3.59
CA GLY A 54 2.27 -2.76 -3.26
C GLY A 54 2.33 -4.26 -3.50
N PHE A 55 1.27 -5.00 -3.16
CA PHE A 55 1.14 -6.42 -3.49
C PHE A 55 1.16 -6.64 -5.00
N MET A 56 0.33 -5.91 -5.76
CA MET A 56 0.25 -6.05 -7.22
C MET A 56 1.58 -5.73 -7.91
N TRP A 57 2.27 -4.69 -7.45
CA TRP A 57 3.60 -4.33 -7.95
C TRP A 57 4.64 -5.40 -7.63
N ALA A 58 4.65 -5.91 -6.39
CA ALA A 58 5.54 -7.00 -6.00
C ALA A 58 5.24 -8.31 -6.73
N TRP A 59 3.97 -8.54 -7.07
CA TRP A 59 3.52 -9.71 -7.82
C TRP A 59 3.96 -9.63 -9.29
N ALA A 60 3.86 -8.46 -9.91
CA ALA A 60 4.30 -8.22 -11.29
C ALA A 60 5.83 -8.34 -11.43
N ASN A 61 6.59 -7.70 -10.53
CA ASN A 61 8.07 -7.72 -10.55
C ASN A 61 8.67 -8.92 -9.79
N GLY A 62 7.82 -9.83 -9.30
CA GLY A 62 8.19 -10.95 -8.44
C GLY A 62 9.04 -12.03 -9.12
N ALA A 63 9.04 -12.06 -10.45
CA ALA A 63 9.62 -13.14 -11.26
C ALA A 63 11.15 -13.17 -11.29
N GLU A 64 11.83 -12.07 -10.94
CA GLU A 64 13.29 -11.93 -11.07
C GLU A 64 14.11 -12.92 -10.22
N TYR A 65 13.47 -13.57 -9.24
CA TYR A 65 14.11 -14.54 -8.35
C TYR A 65 13.39 -15.90 -8.35
N GLY A 66 12.63 -16.18 -9.41
CA GLY A 66 12.24 -17.55 -9.71
C GLY A 66 13.51 -18.32 -10.04
N VAL A 67 13.92 -19.24 -9.17
CA VAL A 67 14.98 -20.19 -9.51
C VAL A 67 14.45 -20.96 -10.72
N ASP A 68 14.96 -20.65 -11.91
CA ASP A 68 14.73 -21.43 -13.10
C ASP A 68 15.55 -22.71 -12.89
N TYR A 69 14.95 -23.72 -12.25
CA TYR A 69 15.52 -25.05 -12.15
C TYR A 69 15.54 -25.64 -13.57
N ARG A 70 16.45 -25.14 -14.41
CA ARG A 70 16.83 -25.77 -15.65
C ARG A 70 17.64 -27.00 -15.27
N GLY A 71 16.95 -28.14 -15.23
CA GLY A 71 17.59 -29.45 -15.23
C GLY A 71 18.46 -29.65 -16.45
#